data_AF-A0A1J5HAH6-F1
#
_entry.id   AF-A0A1J5HAH6-F1
#
_cell.length_a   1.000
_cell.length_b   1.000
_cell.length_c   1.000
_cell.angle_alpha   90.00
_cell.angle_beta   90.00
_cell.angle_gamma   90.00
#
_symmetry.space_group_name_H-M   'P 1'
#
loop_
_entity.id
_entity.type
_entity.pdbx_description
1 polymer ?
#
loop_
_entity_poly.entity_id
_entity_poly.type
_entity_poly.pdbx_seq_one_letter_code
_entity_poly.pdbx_strand_id
1 'polypeptide(L)'
;MIKEINTVEDVKLFAFQLVNEEDLSFHPDDDFSDYINLTTQEPLYSADEVIQLNQLLDKCFSICEQEDVDIYELMGEPLFQRMKVGVYAEN
;
A
#
# COMPACT_ATOMS: atom_id res chain seq x y z
N MET A 1 -7.03 -2.44 -8.92
CA MET A 1 -5.95 -3.11 -8.16
C MET A 1 -5.40 -4.34 -8.87
N ILE A 2 -4.08 -4.40 -9.04
CA ILE A 2 -3.36 -5.57 -9.54
C ILE A 2 -3.52 -6.77 -8.59
N LYS A 3 -3.35 -7.98 -9.14
CA LYS A 3 -3.62 -9.25 -8.45
C LYS A 3 -2.40 -10.11 -8.24
N GLU A 4 -1.25 -9.68 -8.74
CA GLU A 4 0.04 -10.35 -8.59
C GLU A 4 1.13 -9.29 -8.42
N ILE A 5 2.13 -9.58 -7.59
CA ILE A 5 3.33 -8.77 -7.38
C ILE A 5 4.51 -9.68 -7.69
N ASN A 6 5.28 -9.34 -8.73
CA ASN A 6 6.45 -10.10 -9.15
C ASN A 6 7.72 -9.22 -9.28
N THR A 7 7.55 -7.90 -9.33
CA THR A 7 8.62 -6.91 -9.54
C THR A 7 8.45 -5.69 -8.64
N VAL A 8 9.50 -4.88 -8.51
CA VAL A 8 9.44 -3.59 -7.79
C VAL A 8 8.45 -2.64 -8.46
N GLU A 9 8.31 -2.67 -9.78
CA GLU A 9 7.30 -1.89 -10.52
C GLU A 9 5.87 -2.29 -10.15
N ASP A 10 5.62 -3.58 -9.88
CA ASP A 10 4.32 -4.03 -9.38
C ASP A 10 4.07 -3.49 -7.96
N VAL A 11 5.09 -3.46 -7.10
CA VAL A 11 4.98 -2.86 -5.75
C VAL A 11 4.59 -1.38 -5.83
N LYS A 12 5.26 -0.61 -6.68
CA LYS A 12 4.95 0.81 -6.93
C LYS A 12 3.52 0.98 -7.44
N LEU A 13 3.09 0.14 -8.40
CA LEU A 13 1.75 0.18 -8.95
C LEU A 13 0.70 -0.16 -7.88
N PHE A 14 0.95 -1.17 -7.06
CA PHE A 14 0.06 -1.54 -5.96
C PHE A 14 -0.13 -0.38 -4.98
N ALA A 15 0.97 0.21 -4.48
CA ALA A 15 0.93 1.37 -3.60
C ALA A 15 0.19 2.56 -4.22
N PHE A 16 0.43 2.83 -5.52
CA PHE A 16 -0.29 3.87 -6.24
C PHE A 16 -1.81 3.62 -6.25
N GLN A 17 -2.26 2.40 -6.52
CA GLN A 17 -3.68 2.05 -6.59
C GLN A 17 -4.35 2.16 -5.21
N LEU A 18 -3.69 1.69 -4.15
CA LEU A 18 -4.21 1.81 -2.78
C LEU A 18 -4.47 3.27 -2.39
N VAL A 19 -3.55 4.18 -2.70
CA VAL A 19 -3.69 5.59 -2.31
C VAL A 19 -4.57 6.41 -3.27
N ASN A 20 -4.46 6.17 -4.58
CA ASN A 20 -5.05 7.05 -5.59
C ASN A 20 -6.36 6.52 -6.18
N GLU A 21 -6.52 5.20 -6.26
CA GLU A 21 -7.75 4.59 -6.79
C GLU A 21 -8.71 4.20 -5.65
N GLU A 22 -8.19 3.61 -4.56
CA GLU A 22 -8.99 3.19 -3.40
C GLU A 22 -9.13 4.27 -2.31
N ASP A 23 -8.44 5.40 -2.46
CA ASP A 23 -8.47 6.54 -1.53
C ASP A 23 -8.07 6.19 -0.08
N LEU A 24 -7.10 5.28 0.08
CA LEU A 24 -6.60 4.90 1.39
C LEU A 24 -5.52 5.87 1.91
N SER A 25 -5.55 6.12 3.22
CA SER A 25 -4.40 6.63 3.97
C SER A 25 -3.46 5.46 4.32
N PHE A 26 -2.92 4.81 3.29
CA PHE A 26 -2.22 3.53 3.41
C PHE A 26 -0.88 3.62 4.16
N HIS A 27 -0.59 2.62 4.99
CA HIS A 27 0.74 2.34 5.55
C HIS A 27 1.10 0.85 5.41
N PRO A 28 2.36 0.49 5.07
CA PRO A 28 2.77 -0.91 4.88
C PRO A 28 2.63 -1.84 6.10
N ASP A 29 2.54 -1.29 7.31
CA ASP A 29 2.34 -2.08 8.54
C ASP A 29 0.86 -2.26 8.91
N ASP A 30 -0.08 -1.59 8.22
CA ASP A 30 -1.51 -1.67 8.55
C ASP A 30 -2.13 -2.96 7.99
N ASP A 31 -2.99 -3.61 8.79
CA ASP A 31 -3.76 -4.76 8.32
C ASP A 31 -4.98 -4.29 7.51
N PHE A 32 -5.26 -4.94 6.38
CA PHE A 32 -6.40 -4.54 5.54
C PHE A 32 -7.77 -4.69 6.22
N SER A 33 -7.88 -5.46 7.30
CA SER A 33 -9.11 -5.55 8.12
C SER A 33 -9.38 -4.33 9.00
N ASP A 34 -8.37 -3.48 9.23
CA ASP A 34 -8.52 -2.25 10.03
C ASP A 34 -9.18 -1.12 9.21
N TYR A 35 -9.22 -1.24 7.89
CA TYR A 35 -9.84 -0.26 7.01
C TYR A 35 -11.36 -0.36 7.07
N ILE A 36 -11.98 0.77 7.41
CA ILE A 36 -13.44 0.91 7.48
C ILE A 36 -13.92 2.02 6.54
N ASN A 37 -15.13 1.87 6.03
CA ASN A 37 -15.83 2.97 5.38
C ASN A 37 -16.32 3.95 6.45
N LEU A 38 -15.79 5.17 6.46
CA LEU A 38 -16.13 6.17 7.48
C LEU A 38 -17.59 6.64 7.47
N THR A 39 -18.33 6.38 6.37
CA THR A 39 -19.76 6.73 6.27
C THR A 39 -20.64 5.62 6.84
N THR A 40 -20.39 4.35 6.49
CA THR A 40 -21.21 3.21 6.92
C THR A 40 -20.72 2.59 8.24
N GLN A 41 -19.47 2.85 8.63
CA GLN A 41 -18.75 2.19 9.73
C GLN A 41 -18.57 0.68 9.56
N GLU A 42 -18.74 0.18 8.34
CA GLU A 42 -18.52 -1.22 8.00
C GLU A 42 -17.08 -1.44 7.49
N PRO A 43 -16.54 -2.67 7.57
CA PRO A 43 -15.28 -3.01 6.95
C PRO A 43 -15.26 -2.60 5.47
N LEU A 44 -14.15 -2.04 5.02
CA LEU A 44 -13.99 -1.61 3.63
C LEU A 44 -13.89 -2.81 2.68
N TYR A 45 -13.27 -3.89 3.16
CA TYR A 45 -13.02 -5.12 2.42
C TYR A 45 -13.74 -6.30 3.07
N SER A 46 -14.15 -7.27 2.25
CA SER A 46 -14.61 -8.57 2.74
C SER A 46 -13.44 -9.38 3.32
N ALA A 47 -13.74 -10.40 4.12
CA ALA A 47 -12.70 -11.26 4.71
C ALA A 47 -11.79 -11.93 3.66
N ASP A 48 -12.35 -12.34 2.52
CA ASP A 48 -11.59 -12.94 1.43
C ASP A 48 -10.68 -11.92 0.73
N GLU A 49 -11.14 -10.68 0.58
CA GLU A 49 -10.34 -9.59 0.04
C GLU A 49 -9.19 -9.22 0.98
N VAL A 50 -9.43 -9.13 2.30
CA VAL A 50 -8.38 -8.88 3.30
C VAL A 50 -7.26 -9.92 3.18
N ILE A 51 -7.61 -11.22 3.10
CA ILE A 51 -6.62 -12.29 2.95
C ILE A 51 -5.79 -12.09 1.68
N GLN A 52 -6.43 -11.78 0.55
CA GLN A 52 -5.74 -11.55 -0.72
C GLN A 52 -4.83 -10.32 -0.66
N LEU A 53 -5.31 -9.21 -0.10
CA LEU A 53 -4.56 -7.96 -0.02
C LEU A 53 -3.36 -8.06 0.91
N ASN A 54 -3.52 -8.67 2.09
CA ASN A 54 -2.42 -8.94 3.01
C ASN A 54 -1.37 -9.86 2.34
N GLN A 55 -1.80 -10.88 1.57
CA GLN A 55 -0.86 -11.72 0.81
C GLN A 55 -0.10 -10.97 -0.30
N LEU A 56 -0.72 -9.97 -0.93
CA LEU A 56 -0.03 -9.11 -1.90
C LEU A 56 0.97 -8.18 -1.19
N LEU A 57 0.63 -7.67 -0.01
CA LEU A 57 1.52 -6.86 0.81
C LEU A 57 2.73 -7.67 1.30
N ASP A 58 2.55 -8.91 1.75
CA ASP A 58 3.65 -9.83 2.10
C ASP A 58 4.62 -10.06 0.93
N LYS A 59 4.10 -10.13 -0.30
CA LYS A 59 4.94 -10.22 -1.51
C LYS A 59 5.71 -8.93 -1.77
N CYS A 60 5.12 -7.77 -1.49
CA CYS A 60 5.81 -6.49 -1.59
C CYS A 60 7.04 -6.47 -0.65
N PHE A 61 6.88 -6.89 0.61
CA PHE A 61 7.99 -7.03 1.56
C PHE A 61 9.08 -7.96 1.03
N SER A 62 8.69 -9.14 0.56
CA SER A 62 9.64 -10.13 0.03
C SER A 62 10.44 -9.61 -1.17
N ILE A 63 9.79 -8.90 -2.09
CA ILE A 63 10.45 -8.35 -3.28
C ILE A 63 11.36 -7.18 -2.91
N CYS A 64 10.89 -6.26 -2.06
CA CYS A 64 11.70 -5.14 -1.60
C CYS A 64 12.95 -5.61 -0.83
N GLU A 65 12.82 -6.64 0.02
CA GLU A 65 13.96 -7.26 0.70
C GLU A 65 14.94 -7.89 -0.29
N GLN A 66 14.45 -8.62 -1.29
CA GLN A 66 15.29 -9.27 -2.31
C GLN A 66 16.09 -8.25 -3.14
N GLU A 67 15.47 -7.12 -3.49
CA GLU A 67 16.04 -6.10 -4.36
C GLU A 67 16.77 -4.98 -3.60
N ASP A 68 16.91 -5.09 -2.27
CA ASP A 68 17.56 -4.10 -1.38
C ASP A 68 16.93 -2.69 -1.50
N VAL A 69 15.60 -2.63 -1.50
CA VAL A 69 14.81 -1.39 -1.59
C VAL A 69 14.02 -1.17 -0.30
N ASP A 70 14.01 0.06 0.21
CA ASP A 70 13.17 0.43 1.37
C ASP A 70 11.68 0.47 0.98
N ILE A 71 10.91 -0.50 1.48
CA ILE A 71 9.47 -0.60 1.23
C ILE A 71 8.69 0.60 1.76
N TYR A 72 9.12 1.21 2.86
CA TYR A 72 8.42 2.34 3.49
C TYR A 72 8.58 3.61 2.65
N GLU A 73 9.78 3.84 2.12
CA GLU A 73 10.02 4.92 1.16
C GLU A 73 9.20 4.69 -0.13
N LEU A 74 9.32 3.48 -0.69
CA LEU A 74 8.72 3.12 -1.97
C LEU A 74 7.18 3.17 -1.95
N MET A 75 6.56 2.53 -0.97
CA MET A 75 5.10 2.44 -0.87
C MET A 75 4.48 3.66 -0.19
N GLY A 76 5.25 4.44 0.56
CA GLY A 76 4.80 5.70 1.16
C GLY A 76 4.75 6.86 0.16
N GLU A 77 5.55 6.81 -0.91
CA GLU A 77 5.65 7.87 -1.92
C GLU A 77 4.28 8.36 -2.43
N PRO A 78 3.33 7.50 -2.86
CA PRO A 78 2.04 7.97 -3.37
C PRO A 78 1.25 8.80 -2.35
N LEU A 79 1.29 8.42 -1.06
CA LEU A 79 0.61 9.15 0.00
C LEU A 79 1.31 10.48 0.27
N PHE A 80 2.64 10.51 0.33
CA PHE A 80 3.39 11.77 0.48
C PHE A 80 3.14 12.75 -0.66
N GLN A 81 3.07 12.26 -1.90
CA GLN A 81 2.73 13.09 -3.07
C GLN A 81 1.29 13.61 -2.99
N ARG A 82 0.32 12.75 -2.63
CA ARG A 82 -1.09 13.14 -2.47
C ARG A 82 -1.26 14.21 -1.39
N MET A 83 -0.55 14.10 -0.28
CA MET A 83 -0.57 15.09 0.79
C MET A 83 0.20 16.38 0.44
N LYS A 84 0.93 16.41 -0.68
CA LYS A 84 1.88 17.48 -1.05
C LYS A 84 2.96 17.70 0.00
N VAL A 85 3.34 16.64 0.72
CA VAL A 85 4.37 16.67 1.77
C VAL A 85 5.76 16.31 1.20
N GLY A 86 5.87 16.17 -0.13
CA GLY A 86 7.02 15.62 -0.85
C GLY A 86 8.34 16.40 -0.87
N VAL A 87 8.67 17.19 0.16
CA VAL A 87 10.02 17.79 0.29
C VAL A 87 10.48 17.82 1.74
N TYR A 88 10.83 16.68 2.34
CA TYR A 88 11.78 16.64 3.47
C TYR A 88 12.51 15.29 3.56
N ALA A 89 13.70 15.21 2.95
CA ALA A 89 14.85 14.44 3.45
C ALA A 89 16.16 14.80 2.68
N GLU A 90 16.47 16.09 2.56
CA GLU A 90 17.88 16.52 2.56
C GLU A 90 18.05 17.44 3.76
N ASN A 91 18.77 16.95 4.78
CA ASN A 91 19.50 17.73 5.77
C ASN A 91 20.67 16.88 6.27
#